data_AF-A0A9X0K4A1-F1
#
_entry.id   AF-A0A9X0K4A1-F1
#
_cell.length_a   1.000
_cell.length_b   1.000
_cell.length_c   1.000
_cell.angle_alpha   90.00
_cell.angle_beta   90.00
_cell.angle_gamma   90.00
#
_symmetry.space_group_name_H-M   'P 1'
#
loop_
_entity.id
_entity.type
_entity.pdbx_description
1 polymer ?
#
loop_
_entity_poly.entity_id
_entity_poly.type
_entity_poly.pdbx_seq_one_letter_code
_entity_poly.pdbx_strand_id
1 'polypeptide(L)'
;MSNDLGLKCDQARVAVATARHNAIEARGVADLAARDVADRLVRDNRYDPLDLAVYKAAKEKADEAQIAFAQASAAYGLAFQEWEESVSLGGEIIRTEEAAENEKPPAGATAEGDETKTNQ
;
A
#
# COMPACT_ATOMS: atom_id res chain seq x y z
N MET A 1 -17.92 1.12 8.22
CA MET A 1 -16.59 0.53 8.51
C MET A 1 -15.50 0.90 7.49
N SER A 2 -15.72 1.84 6.55
CA SER A 2 -14.79 2.10 5.43
C SER A 2 -13.57 3.02 5.74
N ASN A 3 -13.56 3.70 6.90
CA ASN A 3 -12.55 4.73 7.18
C ASN A 3 -11.17 4.17 7.65
N ASP A 4 -11.12 2.93 8.14
CA ASP A 4 -9.92 2.34 8.74
C ASP A 4 -8.95 1.76 7.69
N LEU A 5 -9.46 1.21 6.59
CA LEU A 5 -8.63 0.66 5.51
C LEU A 5 -7.96 1.77 4.67
N GLY A 6 -8.68 2.86 4.40
CA GLY A 6 -8.09 4.02 3.71
C GLY A 6 -6.95 4.64 4.52
N LEU A 7 -7.13 4.76 5.85
CA LEU A 7 -6.09 5.24 6.75
C LEU A 7 -4.86 4.32 6.77
N LYS A 8 -5.04 2.99 6.78
CA LYS A 8 -3.93 2.02 6.70
C LYS A 8 -3.17 2.13 5.38
N CYS A 9 -3.88 2.30 4.27
CA CYS A 9 -3.27 2.50 2.96
C CYS A 9 -2.44 3.80 2.92
N ASP A 10 -2.95 4.90 3.47
CA ASP A 10 -2.21 6.16 3.58
C ASP A 10 -0.97 6.06 4.48
N GLN A 11 -1.09 5.38 5.62
CA GLN A 11 0.04 5.14 6.52
C GLN A 11 1.12 4.29 5.85
N ALA A 12 0.72 3.22 5.14
CA ALA A 12 1.63 2.38 4.39
C ALA A 12 2.33 3.16 3.27
N ARG A 13 1.62 4.07 2.59
CA ARG A 13 2.20 4.97 1.58
C ARG A 13 3.29 5.87 2.16
N VAL A 14 3.04 6.47 3.33
CA VAL A 14 4.04 7.29 4.03
C VAL A 14 5.24 6.44 4.43
N ALA A 15 5.03 5.22 4.94
CA ALA A 15 6.10 4.31 5.30
C ALA A 15 6.99 3.95 4.09
N VAL A 16 6.39 3.73 2.92
CA VAL A 16 7.12 3.52 1.66
C VAL A 16 7.98 4.73 1.30
N ALA A 17 7.42 5.95 1.38
CA ALA A 17 8.15 7.16 1.06
C ALA A 17 9.37 7.36 1.99
N THR A 18 9.18 7.17 3.29
CA THR A 18 10.25 7.25 4.28
C THR A 18 11.32 6.17 4.05
N ALA A 19 10.91 4.91 3.86
CA ALA A 19 11.84 3.82 3.61
C ALA A 19 12.64 4.02 2.31
N ARG A 20 11.99 4.56 1.26
CA ARG A 20 12.66 4.92 0.00
C ARG A 20 13.71 5.99 0.21
N HIS A 21 13.38 7.06 0.94
CA HIS A 21 14.32 8.13 1.24
C HIS A 21 15.54 7.59 1.98
N ASN A 22 15.32 6.81 3.05
CA ASN A 22 16.39 6.18 3.83
C ASN A 22 17.28 5.27 2.97
N ALA A 23 16.69 4.48 2.05
CA ALA A 23 17.45 3.62 1.14
C ALA A 23 18.34 4.44 0.18
N ILE A 24 17.84 5.57 -0.33
CA ILE A 24 18.62 6.47 -1.19
C ILE A 24 19.78 7.10 -0.40
N GLU A 25 19.52 7.59 0.82
CA GLU A 25 20.55 8.19 1.66
C GLU A 25 21.63 7.17 2.03
N ALA A 26 21.24 5.98 2.50
CA ALA A 26 22.19 4.93 2.86
C ALA A 26 23.05 4.50 1.68
N ARG A 27 22.46 4.40 0.48
CA ARG A 27 23.22 4.14 -0.75
C ARG A 27 24.19 5.27 -1.08
N GLY A 28 23.77 6.53 -0.93
CA GLY A 28 24.64 7.69 -1.13
C GLY A 28 25.87 7.66 -0.21
N VAL A 29 25.69 7.26 1.06
CA VAL A 29 26.79 7.08 2.01
C VAL A 29 27.72 5.94 1.58
N ALA A 30 27.18 4.80 1.14
CA ALA A 30 27.98 3.69 0.63
C ALA A 30 28.79 4.08 -0.62
N ASP A 31 28.18 4.82 -1.55
CA ASP A 31 28.84 5.31 -2.76
C ASP A 31 29.97 6.31 -2.45
N LEU A 32 29.77 7.19 -1.46
CA LEU A 32 30.82 8.10 -0.97
C LEU A 32 31.98 7.31 -0.34
N ALA A 33 31.68 6.35 0.53
CA ALA A 33 32.72 5.52 1.15
C ALA A 33 33.50 4.69 0.10
N ALA A 34 32.83 4.22 -0.95
CA ALA A 34 33.48 3.54 -2.06
C ALA A 34 34.44 4.46 -2.83
N ARG A 35 34.05 5.73 -3.04
CA ARG A 35 34.91 6.75 -3.66
C ARG A 35 36.12 7.05 -2.79
N ASP A 36 35.95 7.21 -1.48
CA ASP A 36 37.06 7.45 -0.56
C ASP A 36 38.10 6.32 -0.62
N VAL A 37 37.65 5.06 -0.66
CA VAL A 37 38.54 3.89 -0.84
C VAL A 37 39.28 3.97 -2.17
N ALA A 38 38.58 4.28 -3.27
CA ALA A 38 39.18 4.38 -4.60
C ALA A 38 40.20 5.52 -4.67
N ASP A 39 39.87 6.69 -4.13
CA ASP A 39 40.72 7.88 -4.13
C ASP A 39 42.01 7.64 -3.34
N ARG A 40 41.94 6.97 -2.18
CA ARG A 40 43.16 6.61 -1.43
C ARG A 40 43.98 5.55 -2.14
N LEU A 41 43.34 4.58 -2.79
CA LEU A 41 44.06 3.60 -3.60
C LEU A 41 44.82 4.28 -4.75
N VAL A 42 44.20 5.23 -5.43
CA VAL A 42 44.83 5.99 -6.52
C VAL A 42 45.96 6.89 -6.00
N ARG A 43 45.71 7.63 -4.91
CA ARG A 43 46.66 8.63 -4.39
C ARG A 43 47.88 8.00 -3.72
N ASP A 44 47.65 7.00 -2.88
CA ASP A 44 48.67 6.46 -1.97
C ASP A 44 49.18 5.07 -2.42
N ASN A 45 48.61 4.51 -3.51
CA ASN A 45 48.85 3.16 -4.02
C ASN A 45 48.75 2.08 -2.93
N ARG A 46 47.87 2.31 -1.95
CA ARG A 46 47.69 1.46 -0.78
C ARG A 46 46.22 1.39 -0.40
N TYR A 47 45.81 0.22 0.09
CA TYR A 47 44.53 0.04 0.76
C TYR A 47 44.65 0.41 2.23
N ASP A 48 43.76 1.29 2.70
CA ASP A 48 43.54 1.49 4.13
C ASP A 48 42.46 0.51 4.62
N PRO A 49 42.79 -0.42 5.54
CA PRO A 49 41.82 -1.35 6.10
C PRO A 49 40.63 -0.64 6.77
N LEU A 50 40.83 0.56 7.33
CA LEU A 50 39.77 1.32 7.98
C LEU A 50 38.72 1.80 6.97
N ASP A 51 39.15 2.34 5.82
CA ASP A 51 38.21 2.81 4.80
C ASP A 51 37.43 1.65 4.19
N LEU A 52 38.10 0.51 3.99
CA LEU A 52 37.43 -0.70 3.53
C LEU A 52 36.38 -1.19 4.54
N ALA A 53 36.67 -1.08 5.84
CA ALA A 53 35.70 -1.41 6.89
C ALA A 53 34.51 -0.44 6.89
N VAL A 54 34.76 0.87 6.74
CA VAL A 54 33.70 1.89 6.63
C VAL A 54 32.81 1.63 5.40
N TYR A 55 33.41 1.37 4.23
CA TYR A 55 32.66 1.04 3.02
C TYR A 55 31.79 -0.20 3.21
N LYS A 56 32.34 -1.27 3.80
CA LYS A 56 31.57 -2.50 4.06
C LYS A 56 30.38 -2.25 4.98
N ALA A 57 30.58 -1.51 6.07
CA ALA A 57 29.50 -1.18 7.00
C ALA A 57 28.44 -0.25 6.36
N ALA A 58 28.86 0.71 5.53
CA ALA A 58 27.94 1.56 4.80
C ALA A 58 27.12 0.77 3.77
N LYS A 59 27.77 -0.17 3.06
CA LYS A 59 27.11 -1.06 2.11
C LYS A 59 26.08 -1.96 2.81
N GLU A 60 26.43 -2.57 3.93
CA GLU A 60 25.51 -3.41 4.70
C GLU A 60 24.25 -2.63 5.12
N LYS A 61 24.42 -1.40 5.62
CA LYS A 61 23.28 -0.53 5.94
C LYS A 61 22.45 -0.15 4.71
N ALA A 62 23.08 0.07 3.56
CA ALA A 62 22.37 0.35 2.32
C ALA A 62 21.53 -0.86 1.87
N ASP A 63 22.07 -2.07 1.99
CA ASP A 63 21.37 -3.31 1.67
C ASP A 63 20.18 -3.54 2.63
N GLU A 64 20.37 -3.33 3.93
CA GLU A 64 19.29 -3.37 4.94
C GLU A 64 18.17 -2.37 4.64
N ALA A 65 18.53 -1.11 4.33
CA ALA A 65 17.56 -0.08 4.01
C ALA A 65 16.79 -0.41 2.72
N GLN A 66 17.45 -1.02 1.73
CA GLN A 66 16.81 -1.49 0.50
C GLN A 66 15.82 -2.63 0.77
N ILE A 67 16.15 -3.56 1.66
CA ILE A 67 15.23 -4.63 2.10
C ILE A 67 14.01 -4.02 2.81
N ALA A 68 14.22 -3.07 3.72
CA ALA A 68 13.14 -2.40 4.42
C ALA A 68 12.20 -1.64 3.45
N PHE A 69 12.77 -0.99 2.43
CA PHE A 69 11.98 -0.36 1.37
C PHE A 69 11.14 -1.38 0.57
N ALA A 70 11.72 -2.52 0.21
CA ALA A 70 10.99 -3.58 -0.49
C ALA A 70 9.82 -4.12 0.36
N GLN A 71 10.05 -4.33 1.66
CA GLN A 71 9.02 -4.78 2.60
C GLN A 71 7.90 -3.75 2.76
N ALA A 72 8.24 -2.47 2.94
CA ALA A 72 7.25 -1.40 3.02
C ALA A 72 6.42 -1.31 1.73
N SER A 73 7.07 -1.46 0.56
CA SER A 73 6.39 -1.43 -0.74
C SER A 73 5.42 -2.59 -0.92
N ALA A 74 5.82 -3.80 -0.50
CA ALA A 74 4.94 -4.96 -0.51
C ALA A 74 3.73 -4.78 0.43
N ALA A 75 3.95 -4.25 1.64
CA ALA A 75 2.88 -3.97 2.59
C ALA A 75 1.90 -2.92 2.07
N TYR A 76 2.39 -1.87 1.42
CA TYR A 76 1.54 -0.88 0.76
C TYR A 76 0.72 -1.50 -0.38
N GLY A 77 1.32 -2.36 -1.20
CA GLY A 77 0.61 -3.07 -2.26
C GLY A 77 -0.58 -3.88 -1.74
N LEU A 78 -0.37 -4.63 -0.65
CA LEU A 78 -1.44 -5.38 0.02
C LEU A 78 -2.53 -4.47 0.59
N ALA A 79 -2.14 -3.42 1.31
CA ALA A 79 -3.10 -2.47 1.89
C ALA A 79 -3.93 -1.74 0.83
N PHE A 80 -3.31 -1.42 -0.32
CA PHE A 80 -4.00 -0.82 -1.45
C PHE A 80 -5.01 -1.78 -2.07
N GLN A 81 -4.63 -3.04 -2.28
CA GLN A 81 -5.53 -4.06 -2.82
C GLN A 81 -6.76 -4.26 -1.91
N GLU A 82 -6.55 -4.41 -0.60
CA GLU A 82 -7.65 -4.57 0.37
C GLU A 82 -8.59 -3.35 0.37
N TRP A 83 -8.04 -2.14 0.26
CA TRP A 83 -8.83 -0.92 0.19
C TRP A 83 -9.65 -0.85 -1.10
N GLU A 84 -9.06 -1.19 -2.25
CA GLU A 84 -9.73 -1.21 -3.55
C GLU A 84 -10.90 -2.22 -3.56
N GLU A 85 -10.67 -3.43 -3.04
CA GLU A 85 -11.71 -4.46 -2.89
C GLU A 85 -12.86 -3.97 -2.00
N SER A 86 -12.54 -3.32 -0.87
CA SER A 86 -13.56 -2.76 0.03
C SER A 86 -14.39 -1.64 -0.62
N VAL A 87 -13.78 -0.80 -1.45
CA VAL A 87 -14.49 0.27 -2.17
C VAL A 87 -15.38 -0.33 -3.26
N SER A 88 -14.88 -1.34 -3.99
CA SER A 88 -15.64 -2.03 -5.03
C SER A 88 -16.88 -2.72 -4.47
N LEU A 89 -16.73 -3.52 -3.41
CA LEU A 89 -17.85 -4.19 -2.72
C LEU A 89 -18.86 -3.19 -2.14
N GLY A 90 -18.38 -2.08 -1.57
CA GLY A 90 -19.27 -1.02 -1.08
C GLY A 90 -20.10 -0.38 -2.20
N GLY A 91 -19.52 -0.17 -3.37
CA GLY A 91 -20.22 0.34 -4.55
C GLY A 91 -21.22 -0.66 -5.15
N GLU A 92 -20.96 -1.96 -5.04
CA GLU A 92 -21.85 -3.01 -5.51
C GLU A 92 -23.08 -3.18 -4.60
N ILE A 93 -22.89 -3.08 -3.28
CA ILE A 93 -23.99 -3.09 -2.29
C ILE A 93 -24.92 -1.89 -2.51
N ILE A 94 -24.39 -0.68 -2.71
CA ILE A 94 -25.21 0.52 -2.95
C ILE A 94 -26.04 0.35 -4.24
N ARG A 95 -25.46 -0.18 -5.32
CA ARG A 95 -26.22 -0.42 -6.56
C ARG A 95 -27.29 -1.49 -6.41
N THR A 96 -27.07 -2.52 -5.58
CA THR A 96 -28.08 -3.55 -5.33
C THR A 96 -29.19 -3.05 -4.40
N GLU A 97 -28.90 -2.19 -3.43
CA GLU A 97 -29.91 -1.52 -2.61
C GLU A 97 -30.72 -0.49 -3.43
N GLU A 98 -30.08 0.33 -4.27
CA GLU A 98 -30.78 1.25 -5.18
C GLU A 98 -31.66 0.51 -6.20
N ALA A 99 -31.21 -0.65 -6.69
CA ALA A 99 -32.02 -1.50 -7.56
C ALA A 99 -33.23 -2.11 -6.82
N ALA A 100 -33.05 -2.51 -5.55
CA ALA A 100 -34.13 -3.06 -4.73
C ALA A 100 -35.16 -1.99 -4.30
N GLU A 101 -34.74 -0.75 -4.03
CA GLU A 101 -35.67 0.35 -3.72
C GLU A 101 -36.49 0.82 -4.93
N ASN A 102 -35.98 0.62 -6.15
CA ASN A 102 -36.68 0.97 -7.39
C ASN A 102 -37.70 -0.10 -7.85
N GLU A 103 -37.76 -1.25 -7.17
CA GLU A 103 -38.78 -2.29 -7.35
C GLU A 103 -39.91 -2.23 -6.31
N LYS A 104 -40.11 -1.09 -5.63
CA LYS A 104 -41.34 -0.91 -4.87
C LYS A 104 -42.52 -0.81 -5.87
N PRO A 105 -43.48 -1.76 -5.89
CA PRO A 105 -44.64 -1.64 -6.75
C PRO A 105 -45.37 -0.32 -6.41
N PRO A 106 -45.95 0.37 -7.40
CA PRO A 106 -46.61 1.65 -7.17
C PRO A 106 -47.63 1.51 -6.04
N ALA A 107 -47.54 2.43 -5.07
CA ALA A 107 -48.48 2.53 -3.96
C ALA A 107 -49.90 2.69 -4.52
N GLY A 108 -50.66 1.60 -4.57
CA GLY A 108 -51.96 1.56 -5.22
C GLY A 108 -52.44 0.16 -5.63
N ALA A 109 -51.59 -0.86 -5.65
CA ALA A 109 -52.04 -2.26 -5.78
C ALA A 109 -52.51 -2.80 -4.42
N THR A 110 -53.62 -2.27 -3.90
CA THR A 110 -54.38 -2.91 -2.83
C THR A 110 -54.91 -4.24 -3.36
N ALA A 111 -54.37 -5.34 -2.86
CA ALA A 111 -55.06 -6.62 -2.86
C ALA A 111 -56.26 -6.48 -1.91
N GLU A 112 -57.39 -5.98 -2.42
CA GLU A 112 -58.69 -6.07 -1.77
C GLU A 112 -59.58 -7.02 -2.57
N GLY A 113 -60.26 -7.89 -1.84
CA GLY A 113 -60.78 -9.17 -2.31
C GLY A 113 -61.99 -9.09 -3.23
N ASP A 114 -62.31 -10.25 -3.83
CA ASP A 114 -63.66 -10.54 -4.26
C ASP A 114 -64.03 -11.96 -3.81
N GLU A 115 -64.54 -12.06 -2.59
CA GLU A 115 -65.39 -13.18 -2.18
C GLU A 115 -66.84 -12.83 -2.52
N THR A 116 -67.34 -13.32 -3.65
CA THR A 116 -68.79 -13.55 -3.82
C THR A 116 -69.07 -15.03 -4.00
N LYS A 117 -69.56 -15.66 -2.93
CA LYS A 117 -70.34 -16.90 -2.96
C LYS A 117 -71.72 -16.62 -3.55
N THR A 118 -72.18 -17.46 -4.50
CA THR A 118 -73.59 -17.90 -4.52
C THR A 118 -73.73 -19.21 -5.30
N ASN A 119 -74.32 -20.19 -4.63
CA ASN A 119 -74.86 -21.44 -5.21
C ASN A 119 -75.90 -21.14 -6.29
N GLN A 120 -75.85 -21.88 -7.41
CA GLN A 120 -76.99 -22.59 -7.99
C GLN A 120 -76.51 -23.70 -8.93
#